data_AF-A0ABD0QG88-F1
#
_entry.id   AF-A0ABD0QG88-F1
#
_cell.length_a   1.000
_cell.length_b   1.000
_cell.length_c   1.000
_cell.angle_alpha   90.00
_cell.angle_beta   90.00
_cell.angle_gamma   90.00
#
_symmetry.space_group_name_H-M   'P 1'
#
loop_
_entity.id
_entity.type
_entity.pdbx_description
1 polymer ?
#
loop_
_entity_poly.entity_id
_entity_poly.type
_entity_poly.pdbx_seq_one_letter_code
_entity_poly.pdbx_strand_id
1 'polypeptide(L)' 'NHNIDSVIYKWNPVTEFFEVNQTIPTTGAYDWEFFTIGPYYFLVVANTFNGRSTVIDSTIYIWLEGMFQPYQSIT' A
#
# COMPACT_ATOMS: atom_id res chain seq x y z
N ASN A 1 15.82 0.92 -11.71
CA ASN A 1 14.57 1.66 -11.44
C ASN A 1 13.81 0.86 -10.41
N HIS A 2 13.59 1.41 -9.21
CA HIS A 2 12.89 0.71 -8.12
C HIS A 2 11.46 1.21 -7.92
N ASN A 3 10.96 2.03 -8.87
CA ASN A 3 9.57 2.44 -8.91
C ASN A 3 8.80 1.33 -9.63
N ILE A 4 8.02 0.59 -8.87
CA ILE A 4 7.17 -0.51 -9.36
C ILE A 4 5.83 -0.49 -8.64
N ASP A 5 4.85 -1.13 -9.25
CA ASP A 5 3.53 -1.25 -8.67
C ASP A 5 3.46 -2.40 -7.66
N SER A 6 2.92 -2.11 -6.48
CA SER A 6 2.43 -3.12 -5.53
C SER A 6 0.97 -3.40 -5.81
N VAL A 7 0.58 -4.68 -5.79
CA VAL A 7 -0.80 -5.10 -6.08
C VAL A 7 -1.46 -5.62 -4.82
N ILE A 8 -2.59 -5.01 -4.46
CA ILE A 8 -3.46 -5.49 -3.38
C ILE A 8 -4.46 -6.46 -3.99
N TYR A 9 -4.41 -7.70 -3.52
CA TYR A 9 -5.35 -8.75 -3.90
C TYR A 9 -6.45 -8.90 -2.85
N LYS A 10 -7.65 -9.23 -3.31
CA LYS A 10 -8.80 -9.54 -2.46
C LYS A 10 -9.31 -10.94 -2.78
N TRP A 11 -9.59 -11.71 -1.74
CA TRP A 11 -10.19 -13.04 -1.88
C TRP A 11 -11.63 -12.92 -2.40
N ASN A 12 -11.93 -13.61 -3.50
CA ASN A 12 -13.29 -13.76 -4.01
C ASN A 12 -13.83 -15.15 -3.60
N PRO A 13 -14.83 -15.23 -2.72
CA PRO A 13 -15.35 -16.52 -2.24
C PRO A 13 -16.20 -17.26 -3.27
N VAL A 14 -16.62 -16.60 -4.36
CA VAL A 14 -17.41 -17.22 -5.44
C VAL A 14 -16.50 -17.93 -6.42
N THR A 15 -15.39 -17.28 -6.80
CA THR A 15 -14.42 -17.86 -7.74
C THR A 15 -13.36 -18.70 -7.04
N GLU A 16 -13.20 -18.57 -5.72
CA GLU A 16 -12.14 -19.17 -4.91
C GLU A 16 -10.73 -18.77 -5.36
N PHE A 17 -10.59 -17.53 -5.86
CA PHE A 17 -9.31 -16.95 -6.24
C PHE A 17 -9.08 -15.58 -5.62
N PHE A 18 -7.80 -15.22 -5.50
CA PHE A 18 -7.39 -13.85 -5.26
C PHE A 18 -7.48 -13.05 -6.56
N GLU A 19 -8.24 -11.97 -6.52
CA GLU A 19 -8.45 -11.06 -7.64
C GLU A 19 -7.80 -9.72 -7.33
N VAL A 20 -7.35 -9.02 -8.37
CA VAL A 20 -6.75 -7.68 -8.21
C VAL A 20 -7.82 -6.73 -7.68
N ASN A 21 -7.60 -6.18 -6.50
CA ASN A 21 -8.47 -5.16 -5.91
C ASN A 21 -7.98 -3.75 -6.22
N GLN A 22 -6.67 -3.54 -6.12
CA GLN A 22 -6.06 -2.23 -6.32
C GLN A 22 -4.58 -2.37 -6.70
N THR A 23 -4.09 -1.45 -7.52
CA THR A 23 -2.67 -1.31 -7.82
C THR A 23 -2.18 0.02 -7.25
N ILE A 24 -1.05 -0.01 -6.53
CA ILE A 24 -0.47 1.15 -5.85
C ILE A 24 0.99 1.33 -6.30
N PRO A 25 1.36 2.49 -6.88
CA PRO A 25 2.75 2.79 -7.17
C PRO A 25 3.57 2.86 -5.88
N THR A 26 4.69 2.15 -5.86
CA THR A 26 5.63 2.11 -4.73
C THR A 26 7.05 2.33 -5.20
N THR A 27 7.95 2.62 -4.27
CA THR A 27 9.35 2.93 -4.58
C THR A 27 10.28 2.20 -3.63
N GLY A 28 10.84 1.08 -4.10
CA GLY A 28 11.62 0.19 -3.26
C GLY A 28 10.88 -0.18 -1.98
N ALA A 29 9.59 -0.53 -2.11
CA ALA A 29 8.77 -0.95 -0.97
C ALA A 29 9.45 -2.13 -0.29
N TYR A 30 9.76 -1.96 0.99
CA TYR A 30 10.42 -2.97 1.79
C TYR A 30 9.41 -3.77 2.61
N ASP A 31 8.37 -3.11 3.10
CA ASP A 31 7.34 -3.72 3.93
C ASP A 31 5.99 -3.00 3.81
N TRP A 32 4.92 -3.74 4.11
CA TRP A 32 3.56 -3.26 4.19
C TRP A 32 2.95 -3.71 5.51
N GLU A 33 2.42 -2.78 6.30
CA GLU A 33 1.83 -3.08 7.62
C GLU A 33 0.39 -2.57 7.69
N PHE A 34 -0.51 -3.43 8.18
CA PHE A 34 -1.92 -3.10 8.38
C PHE A 34 -2.23 -2.89 9.86
N PHE A 35 -2.99 -1.85 10.18
CA PHE A 35 -3.43 -1.59 11.55
C PHE A 35 -4.78 -0.87 11.58
N THR A 36 -5.39 -0.81 12.77
CA THR A 36 -6.68 -0.16 13.00
C THR A 36 -6.60 0.87 14.10
N ILE A 37 -7.37 1.96 13.94
CA ILE A 37 -7.59 2.97 14.98
C ILE A 37 -9.08 3.26 15.03
N GLY A 38 -9.76 2.77 16.07
CA GLY A 38 -11.22 2.88 16.18
C GLY A 38 -11.92 2.23 14.97
N PRO A 39 -12.81 2.94 14.26
CA PRO A 39 -13.50 2.40 13.10
C PRO A 39 -12.67 2.43 11.80
N TYR A 40 -11.46 2.99 11.84
CA TYR A 40 -10.64 3.22 10.66
C TYR A 40 -9.61 2.11 10.47
N TYR A 41 -9.43 1.72 9.21
CA TYR A 41 -8.45 0.73 8.78
C TYR A 41 -7.36 1.45 7.99
N PHE A 42 -6.11 1.18 8.35
CA PHE A 42 -4.95 1.79 7.72
C PHE A 42 -4.01 0.72 7.18
N LEU A 43 -3.30 1.11 6.13
CA LEU A 43 -2.23 0.33 5.53
C LEU A 43 -1.07 1.28 5.29
N VAL A 44 0.14 0.93 5.71
CA VAL A 44 1.34 1.75 5.50
C VAL A 44 2.36 1.00 4.66
N VAL A 45 3.02 1.69 3.73
CA VAL A 45 4.16 1.16 2.98
C VAL A 45 5.44 1.83 3.43
N ALA A 46 6.48 1.04 3.69
CA ALA A 46 7.84 1.52 3.92
C ALA A 46 8.60 1.60 2.58
N ASN A 47 8.67 2.78 1.97
CA ASN A 47 9.49 3.02 0.78
C ASN A 47 10.94 3.29 1.18
N THR A 48 11.92 2.70 0.48
CA THR A 48 13.33 2.73 0.96
C THR A 48 14.37 3.19 -0.04
N PHE A 49 14.20 2.91 -1.34
CA PHE A 49 15.20 3.26 -2.34
C PHE A 49 14.60 3.36 -3.75
N ASN A 50 14.93 4.42 -4.49
CA ASN A 50 14.43 4.65 -5.86
C ASN A 50 15.45 4.26 -6.96
N GLY A 51 16.65 3.80 -6.57
CA GLY A 51 17.79 3.65 -7.48
C GLY A 51 18.84 4.75 -7.35
N ARG A 52 18.58 5.81 -6.58
CA ARG A 52 19.50 6.95 -6.38
C ARG A 52 19.59 7.46 -4.95
N SER A 53 18.47 7.53 -4.22
CA SER A 53 18.37 8.10 -2.88
C SER A 53 17.58 7.19 -1.95
N THR A 54 17.84 7.27 -0.65
CA THR A 54 17.02 6.67 0.42
C THR A 54 16.14 7.69 1.15
N VAL A 55 16.27 8.98 0.82
CA VAL A 55 15.35 10.03 1.29
C VAL A 55 14.11 9.98 0.41
N ILE A 56 13.13 9.16 0.84
CA ILE A 56 11.91 8.85 0.10
C ILE A 56 10.79 8.76 1.11
N ASP A 57 9.67 9.41 0.81
CA ASP A 57 8.50 9.36 1.67
C ASP A 57 7.86 7.96 1.64
N SER A 58 7.49 7.50 2.82
CA SER A 58 6.57 6.40 3.04
C SER A 58 5.13 6.92 3.14
N THR A 59 4.15 6.09 2.82
CA THR A 59 2.75 6.54 2.72
C THR A 59 1.86 5.70 3.62
N ILE A 60 1.05 6.37 4.44
CA ILE A 60 -0.08 5.80 5.18
C ILE A 60 -1.32 5.98 4.31
N TYR A 61 -2.06 4.90 4.13
CA TYR A 61 -3.33 4.84 3.42
C TYR A 61 -4.47 4.55 4.40
N ILE A 62 -5.66 5.10 4.12
CA ILE A 62 -6.90 4.84 4.84
C ILE A 62 -7.89 4.09 3.95
N TRP A 63 -8.60 3.10 4.49
CA TRP A 63 -9.63 2.36 3.75
C TRP A 63 -10.93 3.15 3.67
N LEU A 64 -11.31 3.55 2.47
CA LEU A 64 -12.54 4.28 2.18
C LEU A 64 -13.16 3.76 0.89
N GLU A 65 -14.48 3.53 0.91
CA GLU A 65 -15.26 3.14 -0.27
C GLU A 65 -14.72 1.90 -1.02
N GLY A 66 -14.12 0.96 -0.28
CA GLY A 66 -13.60 -0.29 -0.85
C GLY A 66 -12.17 -0.21 -1.41
N MET A 67 -11.43 0.87 -1.15
CA MET A 67 -10.04 1.03 -1.58
C MET A 67 -9.18 1.72 -0.52
N PHE A 68 -7.87 1.52 -0.58
CA PHE A 68 -6.90 2.26 0.23
C PHE A 68 -6.55 3.58 -0.47
N GLN A 69 -6.90 4.70 0.16
CA GLN A 69 -6.64 6.05 -0.34
C GLN A 69 -5.48 6.68 0.44
N PRO A 70 -4.59 7.47 -0.19
CA PRO A 70 -3.51 8.15 0.53
C PRO A 70 -4.06 9.04 1.65
N TYR A 71 -3.51 8.91 2.85
CA TYR A 71 -3.90 9.67 4.03
C TYR A 71 -2.78 10.63 4.47
N GLN A 72 -1.56 10.15 4.56
CA GLN A 72 -0.42 10.94 5.02
C GLN A 72 0.90 10.38 4.44
N SER A 73 1.85 11.27 4.13
CA SER A 73 3.25 10.91 3.87
C SER A 73 4.10 11.10 5.14
N ILE A 74 5.10 10.24 5.32
CA ILE A 74 6.09 10.31 6.39
C ILE A 74 7.50 10.23 5.78
N THR A 75 8.42 11.04 6.29
CA THR A 75 9.80 11.19 5.79
C THR A 75 10.81 10.72 6.84
#